data_AF-A0A936JRQ8-F1
#
_entry.id   AF-A0A936JRQ8-F1
#
_cell.length_a   1.000
_cell.length_b   1.000
_cell.length_c   1.000
_cell.angle_alpha   90.00
_cell.angle_beta   90.00
_cell.angle_gamma   90.00
#
_symmetry.space_group_name_H-M   'P 1'
#
loop_
_entity.id
_entity.type
_entity.pdbx_description
1 polymer ?
#
loop_
_entity_poly.entity_id
_entity_poly.type
_entity_poly.pdbx_seq_one_letter_code
_entity_poly.pdbx_strand_id
1 'polypeptide(L)'
;MPRLIERASRAEVVTTLVIVGVLLGILGVRSVRRTLAEHPTREDCDAMLERYVEHVVHAHNPKPTAAELVGRKAQARAIAAEDQAFARCPTHLTREEADCAMRAPNADEFERCLP
;
A
#
# COMPACT_ATOMS: atom_id res chain seq x y z
N MET A 1 -48.31 15.91 -22.58
CA MET A 1 -47.49 14.87 -21.89
C MET A 1 -45.99 14.81 -22.26
N PRO A 2 -45.34 15.71 -23.03
CA PRO A 2 -43.89 15.59 -23.30
C PRO A 2 -42.97 16.14 -22.18
N ARG A 3 -43.44 17.09 -21.37
CA ARG A 3 -42.61 17.79 -20.36
C ARG A 3 -42.21 16.94 -19.14
N LEU A 4 -42.87 15.81 -18.90
CA LEU A 4 -42.56 14.92 -17.77
C LEU A 4 -41.39 13.98 -18.08
N ILE A 5 -41.28 13.51 -19.33
CA ILE A 5 -40.21 12.61 -19.80
C ILE A 5 -38.87 13.37 -19.85
N GLU A 6 -38.88 14.63 -20.29
CA GLU A 6 -37.68 15.47 -20.39
C GLU A 6 -37.11 15.84 -19.00
N ARG A 7 -37.96 15.99 -17.98
CA ARG A 7 -37.51 16.25 -16.60
C ARG A 7 -36.92 15.01 -15.93
N ALA A 8 -37.50 13.83 -16.16
CA ALA A 8 -36.95 12.57 -15.66
C ALA A 8 -35.55 12.31 -16.25
N SER A 9 -35.38 12.50 -17.56
CA SER A 9 -34.09 12.35 -18.23
C SER A 9 -33.04 13.35 -17.72
N ARG A 10 -33.42 14.63 -17.53
CA ARG A 10 -32.50 15.64 -16.96
C ARG A 10 -32.11 15.31 -15.51
N ALA A 11 -33.05 14.83 -14.69
CA ALA A 11 -32.76 14.45 -13.30
C ALA A 11 -31.82 13.23 -13.23
N GLU A 12 -31.99 12.23 -14.10
CA GLU A 12 -31.08 11.07 -14.19
C GLU A 12 -29.68 11.45 -14.67
N VAL A 13 -29.58 12.34 -15.67
CA VAL A 13 -28.29 12.86 -16.14
C VAL A 13 -27.58 13.65 -15.04
N VAL A 14 -28.29 14.53 -14.33
CA VAL A 14 -27.73 15.29 -13.20
C VAL A 14 -27.26 14.35 -12.09
N THR A 15 -28.07 13.36 -11.73
CA THR A 15 -27.71 12.37 -10.70
C THR A 15 -26.47 11.58 -11.10
N THR A 16 -26.38 11.15 -12.35
CA THR A 16 -25.22 10.44 -12.87
C THR A 16 -23.96 11.31 -12.86
N LEU A 17 -24.07 12.58 -13.28
CA LEU A 17 -22.96 13.55 -13.24
C LEU A 17 -22.50 13.83 -11.81
N VAL A 18 -23.43 13.90 -10.85
CA VAL A 18 -23.09 14.06 -9.42
C VAL A 18 -22.32 12.84 -8.92
N ILE A 19 -22.80 11.62 -9.20
CA ILE A 19 -22.11 10.39 -8.77
C ILE A 19 -20.71 10.32 -9.38
N VAL A 20 -20.58 10.55 -10.69
CA VAL A 20 -19.28 10.55 -11.37
C VAL A 20 -18.37 11.65 -10.81
N GLY A 21 -18.90 12.85 -10.59
CA GLY A 21 -18.15 13.96 -9.99
C GLY A 21 -17.65 13.65 -8.58
N VAL A 22 -18.48 13.00 -7.76
CA VAL A 22 -18.09 12.56 -6.41
C VAL A 22 -17.01 11.49 -6.47
N LEU A 23 -17.15 10.47 -7.32
CA LEU A 23 -16.14 9.43 -7.47
C LEU A 23 -14.80 9.98 -7.96
N LEU A 24 -14.83 10.86 -8.98
CA LEU A 24 -13.63 11.54 -9.48
C LEU A 24 -13.01 12.45 -8.42
N GLY A 25 -13.83 13.15 -7.63
CA GLY A 25 -13.38 13.96 -6.50
C GLY A 25 -12.66 13.11 -5.43
N ILE A 26 -13.23 11.98 -5.04
CA ILE A 26 -12.62 11.07 -4.04
C ILE A 26 -11.29 10.51 -4.55
N LEU A 27 -11.24 10.04 -5.80
CA LEU A 27 -10.01 9.50 -6.40
C LEU A 27 -8.93 10.59 -6.55
N GLY A 28 -9.32 11.79 -7.00
CA GLY A 28 -8.41 12.92 -7.14
C GLY A 28 -7.82 13.36 -5.81
N VAL A 29 -8.64 13.45 -4.76
CA VAL A 29 -8.18 13.79 -3.40
C VAL A 29 -7.19 12.75 -2.87
N ARG A 30 -7.45 11.45 -3.07
CA ARG A 30 -6.54 10.39 -2.61
C ARG A 30 -5.18 10.46 -3.30
N SER A 31 -5.16 10.69 -4.62
CA SER A 31 -3.90 10.80 -5.37
C SER A 31 -3.07 12.00 -4.92
N VAL A 32 -3.70 13.17 -4.76
CA VAL A 32 -3.00 14.40 -4.32
C VAL A 32 -2.47 14.25 -2.89
N ARG A 33 -3.24 13.63 -2.00
CA ARG A 33 -2.77 13.34 -0.64
C ARG A 33 -1.55 12.44 -0.63
N ARG A 34 -1.50 11.42 -1.50
CA ARG A 34 -0.36 10.50 -1.58
C ARG A 34 0.91 11.20 -2.06
N THR A 35 0.81 12.05 -3.08
CA THR A 35 1.97 12.80 -3.60
C THR A 35 2.56 13.80 -2.61
N LEU A 36 1.74 14.30 -1.68
CA LEU A 36 2.16 15.25 -0.64
C LEU A 36 2.56 14.58 0.68
N ALA A 37 2.35 13.26 0.81
CA ALA A 37 2.67 12.54 2.03
C ALA A 37 4.20 12.47 2.22
N GLU A 38 4.62 12.35 3.47
CA GLU A 38 6.00 11.98 3.78
C GLU A 38 6.26 10.54 3.34
N HIS A 39 7.49 10.24 2.93
CA HIS A 39 7.88 8.94 2.44
C HIS A 39 8.95 8.32 3.37
N PRO A 40 9.04 6.98 3.45
CA PRO A 40 10.09 6.32 4.19
C PRO A 40 11.46 6.56 3.54
N THR A 41 12.51 6.55 4.35
CA THR A 41 13.89 6.57 3.85
C THR A 41 14.25 5.18 3.29
N ARG A 42 15.40 5.08 2.61
CA ARG A 42 15.90 3.77 2.17
C ARG A 42 16.17 2.83 3.35
N GLU A 43 16.69 3.35 4.45
CA GLU A 43 16.95 2.58 5.67
C GLU A 43 15.64 2.04 6.28
N ASP A 44 14.57 2.84 6.24
CA ASP A 44 13.23 2.39 6.67
C ASP A 44 12.71 1.24 5.78
N CYS A 45 12.92 1.33 4.46
CA CYS A 45 12.55 0.25 3.53
C CYS A 45 13.33 -1.04 3.80
N ASP A 46 14.62 -0.95 4.10
CA ASP A 46 15.44 -2.12 4.46
C ASP A 46 14.96 -2.74 5.78
N ALA A 47 14.62 -1.91 6.77
CA ALA A 47 14.05 -2.38 8.04
C ALA A 47 12.68 -3.08 7.84
N MET A 48 11.84 -2.55 6.95
CA MET A 48 10.57 -3.16 6.56
C MET A 48 10.78 -4.53 5.93
N LEU A 49 11.74 -4.67 5.02
CA LEU A 49 12.08 -5.96 4.41
C LEU A 49 12.50 -6.98 5.47
N GLU A 50 13.38 -6.58 6.40
CA GLU A 50 13.83 -7.47 7.46
C GLU A 50 12.68 -7.92 8.37
N ARG A 51 11.75 -7.01 8.70
CA ARG A 51 10.57 -7.30 9.50
C ARG A 51 9.63 -8.28 8.78
N TYR A 52 9.39 -8.07 7.49
CA TYR A 52 8.58 -8.96 6.67
C TYR A 52 9.16 -10.37 6.61
N VAL A 53 10.48 -10.49 6.35
CA VAL A 53 11.19 -11.77 6.32
C VAL A 53 11.05 -12.49 7.66
N GLU A 54 11.16 -11.76 8.76
CA GLU A 54 10.98 -12.34 10.09
C GLU A 54 9.57 -12.92 10.28
N HIS A 55 8.53 -12.23 9.83
CA HIS A 55 7.16 -12.76 9.86
C HIS A 55 6.99 -14.01 9.00
N VAL A 56 7.52 -14.01 7.77
CA VAL A 56 7.45 -15.15 6.86
C VAL A 56 8.19 -16.37 7.43
N VAL A 57 9.38 -16.16 7.99
CA VAL A 57 10.15 -17.25 8.62
C VAL A 57 9.40 -17.82 9.83
N HIS A 58 8.82 -16.99 10.69
CA HIS A 58 8.05 -17.46 11.84
C HIS A 58 6.75 -18.18 11.44
N ALA A 59 6.13 -17.82 10.31
CA ALA A 59 4.96 -18.52 9.79
C ALA A 59 5.30 -19.97 9.36
N HIS A 60 6.48 -20.19 8.79
CA HIS A 60 6.94 -21.53 8.39
C HIS A 60 7.55 -22.32 9.54
N ASN A 61 8.31 -21.66 10.42
CA ASN A 61 8.96 -22.23 11.57
C ASN A 61 8.69 -21.34 12.80
N PRO A 62 7.79 -21.73 13.72
CA PRO A 62 7.45 -20.90 14.89
C PRO A 62 8.61 -20.62 15.85
N LYS A 63 9.72 -21.35 15.75
CA LYS A 63 10.92 -21.16 16.57
C LYS A 63 12.18 -21.25 15.69
N PRO A 64 12.39 -20.27 14.80
CA PRO A 64 13.55 -20.28 13.92
C PRO A 64 14.82 -20.05 14.74
N THR A 65 15.92 -20.64 14.28
CA THR A 65 17.22 -20.36 14.90
C THR A 65 17.68 -18.95 14.52
N ALA A 66 18.51 -18.34 15.35
CA ALA A 66 19.09 -17.03 15.02
C ALA A 66 19.88 -17.06 13.69
N ALA A 67 20.60 -18.15 13.42
CA ALA A 67 21.35 -18.34 12.18
C ALA A 67 20.42 -18.41 10.96
N GLU A 68 19.27 -19.08 11.07
CA GLU A 68 18.26 -19.14 10.02
C GLU A 68 17.70 -17.74 9.71
N LEU A 69 17.29 -16.97 10.73
CA LEU A 69 16.79 -15.61 10.54
C LEU A 69 17.82 -14.70 9.88
N VAL A 70 19.08 -14.72 10.35
CA VAL A 70 20.16 -13.93 9.77
C VAL A 70 20.40 -14.31 8.31
N GLY A 71 20.45 -15.61 8.01
CA GLY A 71 20.63 -16.12 6.65
C GLY A 71 19.49 -15.68 5.71
N ARG A 72 18.25 -15.78 6.18
CA ARG A 72 17.06 -15.37 5.41
C ARG A 72 17.01 -13.86 5.19
N LYS A 73 17.34 -13.04 6.20
CA LYS A 73 17.43 -11.57 6.05
C LYS A 73 18.56 -11.19 5.09
N ALA A 74 19.71 -11.84 5.14
CA ALA A 74 20.81 -11.61 4.20
C ALA A 74 20.42 -11.99 2.75
N GLN A 75 19.78 -13.15 2.56
CA GLN A 75 19.25 -13.57 1.27
C GLN A 75 18.25 -12.57 0.69
N ALA A 76 17.29 -12.12 1.51
CA ALA A 76 16.29 -11.15 1.10
C ALA A 76 16.92 -9.82 0.68
N ARG A 77 17.90 -9.31 1.45
CA ARG A 77 18.64 -8.08 1.10
C ARG A 77 19.38 -8.20 -0.23
N ALA A 78 19.99 -9.36 -0.51
CA ALA A 78 20.67 -9.59 -1.78
C ALA A 78 19.70 -9.56 -2.97
N ILE A 79 18.52 -10.18 -2.84
CA ILE A 79 17.47 -10.15 -3.86
C ILE A 79 16.96 -8.72 -4.05
N ALA A 80 16.66 -8.03 -2.95
CA ALA A 80 16.12 -6.68 -2.94
C ALA A 80 17.09 -5.63 -3.54
N ALA A 81 18.40 -5.86 -3.42
CA ALA A 81 19.42 -4.99 -4.02
C ALA A 81 19.36 -4.98 -5.56
N GLU A 82 18.88 -6.05 -6.18
CA GLU A 82 18.74 -6.19 -7.64
C GLU A 82 17.31 -5.89 -8.13
N ASP A 83 16.35 -5.77 -7.22
CA ASP A 83 14.94 -5.58 -7.55
C ASP A 83 14.57 -4.10 -7.72
N GLN A 84 14.25 -3.71 -8.96
CA GLN A 84 13.78 -2.36 -9.28
C GLN A 84 12.44 -2.01 -8.63
N ALA A 85 11.58 -3.00 -8.34
CA ALA A 85 10.34 -2.76 -7.62
C ALA A 85 10.64 -2.34 -6.17
N PHE A 86 11.54 -3.06 -5.51
CA PHE A 86 11.97 -2.71 -4.16
C PHE A 86 12.70 -1.36 -4.10
N ALA A 87 13.52 -1.05 -5.10
CA ALA A 87 14.23 0.23 -5.19
C ALA A 87 13.30 1.47 -5.20
N ARG A 88 12.02 1.30 -5.57
CA ARG A 88 11.00 2.36 -5.55
C ARG A 88 10.32 2.54 -4.20
N CYS A 89 10.60 1.72 -3.19
CA CYS A 89 9.97 1.81 -1.87
C CYS A 89 9.96 3.25 -1.30
N PRO A 90 11.08 4.01 -1.31
CA PRO A 90 11.12 5.39 -0.77
C PRO A 90 10.27 6.42 -1.52
N THR A 91 9.72 6.08 -2.68
CA THR A 91 8.88 6.98 -3.49
C THR A 91 7.48 6.41 -3.74
N HIS A 92 7.27 5.12 -3.48
CA HIS A 92 5.99 4.47 -3.71
C HIS A 92 5.16 4.33 -2.43
N LEU A 93 5.83 4.12 -1.30
CA LEU A 93 5.19 4.05 0.00
C LEU A 93 5.16 5.42 0.68
N THR A 94 4.09 5.64 1.42
CA THR A 94 3.97 6.74 2.38
C THR A 94 4.49 6.30 3.75
N ARG A 95 4.86 7.27 4.59
CA ARG A 95 5.27 7.05 5.98
C ARG A 95 4.18 6.31 6.77
N GLU A 96 2.91 6.66 6.55
CA GLU A 96 1.78 6.01 7.22
C GLU A 96 1.63 4.52 6.85
N GLU A 97 1.81 4.17 5.56
CA GLU A 97 1.80 2.78 5.10
C GLU A 97 2.97 1.99 5.69
N ALA A 98 4.17 2.58 5.72
CA ALA A 98 5.36 1.99 6.35
C ALA A 98 5.14 1.75 7.85
N ASP A 99 4.60 2.73 8.57
CA ASP A 99 4.30 2.61 10.00
C ASP A 99 3.20 1.57 10.28
N CYS A 100 2.21 1.46 9.39
CA CYS A 100 1.20 0.39 9.46
C CYS A 100 1.87 -0.98 9.36
N ALA A 101 2.70 -1.19 8.32
CA ALA A 101 3.37 -2.45 8.07
C ALA A 101 4.31 -2.83 9.24
N MET A 102 5.08 -1.88 9.78
CA MET A 102 5.98 -2.13 10.90
C MET A 102 5.27 -2.53 12.21
N ARG A 103 4.01 -2.12 12.39
CA ARG A 103 3.16 -2.52 13.53
C ARG A 103 2.41 -3.83 13.30
N ALA A 104 2.47 -4.40 12.10
CA ALA A 104 1.71 -5.61 11.78
C ALA A 104 2.18 -6.81 12.63
N PRO A 105 1.25 -7.67 13.08
CA PRO A 105 1.58 -8.85 13.88
C PRO A 105 2.10 -10.04 13.05
N ASN A 106 1.83 -10.07 11.74
CA ASN A 106 2.19 -11.16 10.83
C ASN A 106 2.34 -10.64 9.38
N ALA A 107 2.77 -11.53 8.48
CA ALA A 107 3.02 -11.21 7.08
C ALA A 107 1.74 -10.77 6.34
N ASP A 108 0.61 -11.43 6.59
CA ASP A 108 -0.66 -11.10 5.93
C ASP A 108 -1.14 -9.68 6.28
N GLU A 109 -1.11 -9.31 7.57
CA GLU A 109 -1.46 -7.96 8.01
C GLU A 109 -0.42 -6.92 7.56
N PHE A 110 0.85 -7.32 7.41
CA PHE A 110 1.89 -6.46 6.85
C PHE A 110 1.56 -6.10 5.40
N GLU A 111 1.19 -7.09 4.59
CA GLU A 111 0.85 -6.90 3.17
C GLU A 111 -0.43 -6.06 2.99
N ARG A 112 -1.39 -6.16 3.91
CA ARG A 112 -2.61 -5.31 3.88
C ARG A 112 -2.36 -3.83 4.09
N CYS A 113 -1.22 -3.47 4.68
CA CYS A 113 -0.82 -2.07 4.85
C CYS A 113 -0.23 -1.45 3.57
N LEU A 114 0.18 -2.29 2.61
CA LEU A 114 0.84 -1.87 1.38
C LEU A 114 -0.21 -1.60 0.28
N PRO A 115 0.12 -0.73 -0.69
CA PRO A 115 -0.79 -0.31 -1.76
C PRO A 115 -1.11 -1.38 -2.81
#